data_AF-A0A7K0K4H5-F1
#
_entry.id   AF-A0A7K0K4H5-F1
#
_cell.length_a   1.000
_cell.length_b   1.000
_cell.length_c   1.000
_cell.angle_alpha   90.00
_cell.angle_beta   90.00
_cell.angle_gamma   90.00
#
_symmetry.space_group_name_H-M   'P 1'
#
loop_
_entity.id
_entity.type
_entity.pdbx_description
1 polymer ?
#
loop_
_entity_poly.entity_id
_entity_poly.type
_entity_poly.pdbx_seq_one_letter_code
_entity_poly.pdbx_strand_id
1 'polypeptide(L)'
;MIQLPDAVSSRLKRDANGLVCAVIQDATSGRVLMVGYMDDEALARTLKEGRVTFWSRSRQEYWRKGDTSGHFQLLRGIEIDCDGDALLLQVEQIGVACHTGTFSCFDAGGKVEPAFFGVRAQGLAENLAENLAEKTNAAESEEAGEAS
;
A
#
# COMPACT_ATOMS: atom_id res chain seq x y z
N MET A 1 -26.79 -12.61 12.01
CA MET A 1 -25.34 -12.33 11.98
C MET A 1 -24.79 -12.86 10.67
N ILE A 2 -23.99 -12.07 9.96
CA ILE A 2 -23.25 -12.58 8.80
C ILE A 2 -21.97 -13.20 9.38
N GLN A 3 -21.71 -14.47 9.07
CA GLN A 3 -20.53 -15.18 9.56
C GLN A 3 -19.46 -15.18 8.47
N LEU A 4 -18.21 -14.88 8.86
CA LEU A 4 -17.06 -15.02 7.98
C LEU A 4 -16.82 -16.52 7.70
N PRO A 5 -16.67 -16.96 6.44
CA PRO A 5 -16.41 -18.36 6.15
C PRO A 5 -15.14 -18.86 6.83
N ASP A 6 -15.17 -20.07 7.40
CA ASP A 6 -14.04 -20.65 8.14
C ASP A 6 -12.76 -20.76 7.29
N ALA A 7 -12.91 -21.00 5.98
CA ALA A 7 -11.79 -21.03 5.02
C ALA A 7 -11.05 -19.68 4.90
N VAL A 8 -11.70 -18.57 5.26
CA VAL A 8 -11.10 -17.24 5.36
C VAL A 8 -10.66 -16.98 6.80
N SER A 9 -11.57 -17.17 7.77
CA SER A 9 -11.33 -16.87 9.18
C SER A 9 -10.11 -17.59 9.76
N SER A 10 -9.89 -18.85 9.41
CA SER A 10 -8.75 -19.65 9.88
C SER A 10 -7.38 -19.13 9.41
N ARG A 11 -7.34 -18.27 8.40
CA ARG A 11 -6.11 -17.69 7.83
C ARG A 11 -5.77 -16.32 8.40
N LEU A 12 -6.65 -15.72 9.21
CA LEU A 12 -6.46 -14.37 9.73
C LEU A 12 -5.86 -14.39 11.14
N LYS A 13 -4.79 -13.64 11.30
CA LYS A 13 -4.13 -13.36 12.57
C LYS A 13 -4.57 -11.98 13.04
N ARG A 14 -5.58 -11.95 13.90
CA ARG A 14 -6.09 -10.70 14.46
C ARG A 14 -5.16 -10.19 15.56
N ASP A 15 -5.15 -8.88 15.76
CA ASP A 15 -4.52 -8.23 16.90
C ASP A 15 -5.26 -8.54 18.22
N ALA A 16 -4.75 -8.00 19.34
CA ALA A 16 -5.34 -8.18 20.67
C ALA A 16 -6.78 -7.62 20.81
N ASN A 17 -7.23 -6.78 19.86
CA ASN A 17 -8.58 -6.23 19.81
C ASN A 17 -9.50 -7.02 18.88
N GLY A 18 -9.03 -8.12 18.28
CA GLY A 18 -9.79 -8.89 17.29
C GLY A 18 -9.82 -8.24 15.91
N LEU A 19 -8.85 -7.37 15.58
CA LEU A 19 -8.81 -6.63 14.32
C LEU A 19 -7.69 -7.08 13.40
N VAL A 20 -7.91 -6.96 12.09
CA VAL A 20 -6.90 -7.12 11.04
C VAL A 20 -6.70 -5.80 10.30
N CYS A 21 -5.45 -5.52 9.90
CA CYS A 21 -5.15 -4.34 9.09
C CYS A 21 -5.74 -4.51 7.68
N ALA A 22 -6.35 -3.47 7.13
CA ALA A 22 -6.89 -3.45 5.77
C ALA A 22 -6.26 -2.31 4.97
N VAL A 23 -5.36 -2.66 4.04
CA VAL A 23 -4.78 -1.74 3.06
C VAL A 23 -5.74 -1.65 1.87
N ILE A 24 -6.23 -0.45 1.57
CA ILE A 24 -7.12 -0.22 0.45
C ILE A 24 -6.33 0.32 -0.72
N GLN A 25 -6.43 -0.34 -1.86
CA GLN A 25 -5.73 0.01 -3.09
C GLN A 25 -6.75 0.19 -4.21
N ASP A 26 -6.56 1.23 -5.02
CA ASP A 26 -7.32 1.40 -6.25
C ASP A 26 -6.99 0.27 -7.23
N ALA A 27 -8.01 -0.43 -7.70
CA ALA A 27 -7.86 -1.62 -8.54
C ALA A 27 -7.31 -1.32 -9.94
N THR A 28 -7.45 -0.07 -10.42
CA THR A 28 -6.99 0.33 -11.75
C THR A 28 -5.57 0.86 -11.76
N SER A 29 -5.26 1.78 -10.84
CA SER A 29 -3.98 2.48 -10.77
C SER A 29 -2.95 1.81 -9.86
N GLY A 30 -3.39 0.92 -8.96
CA GLY A 30 -2.54 0.39 -7.90
C GLY A 30 -2.20 1.42 -6.81
N ARG A 31 -2.80 2.62 -6.83
CA ARG A 31 -2.57 3.64 -5.80
C ARG A 31 -3.18 3.19 -4.48
N VAL A 32 -2.37 3.14 -3.41
CA VAL A 32 -2.88 2.96 -2.05
C VAL A 32 -3.70 4.18 -1.66
N LEU A 33 -4.96 3.95 -1.28
CA LEU A 33 -5.96 4.96 -0.99
C LEU A 33 -6.00 5.31 0.49
N MET A 34 -6.05 4.30 1.35
CA MET A 34 -6.14 4.46 2.80
C MET A 34 -5.84 3.14 3.52
N VAL A 35 -5.71 3.23 4.84
CA VAL A 35 -5.69 2.07 5.74
C VAL A 35 -6.90 2.14 6.67
N GLY A 36 -7.51 0.99 6.92
CA GLY A 36 -8.54 0.80 7.92
C GLY A 36 -8.32 -0.49 8.70
N TYR A 37 -9.26 -0.80 9.59
CA TYR A 37 -9.24 -2.03 10.39
C TYR A 37 -10.58 -2.74 10.24
N MET A 38 -10.54 -4.06 10.22
CA MET A 38 -11.72 -4.91 10.12
C MET A 38 -11.68 -5.98 11.21
N ASP A 39 -12.82 -6.30 11.80
CA ASP A 39 -13.04 -7.57 12.47
C ASP A 39 -13.70 -8.55 11.49
N ASP A 40 -14.06 -9.74 11.98
CA ASP A 40 -14.71 -10.78 11.19
C ASP A 40 -16.04 -10.31 10.58
N GLU A 41 -16.82 -9.52 11.32
CA GLU A 41 -18.10 -9.03 10.83
C GLU A 41 -17.95 -7.96 9.75
N ALA A 42 -17.04 -7.00 9.92
CA ALA A 42 -16.74 -5.99 8.92
C ALA A 42 -16.23 -6.62 7.61
N LEU A 43 -15.36 -7.63 7.71
CA LEU A 43 -14.90 -8.38 6.55
C LEU A 43 -16.04 -9.19 5.91
N ALA A 44 -16.86 -9.88 6.70
CA ALA A 44 -17.94 -10.68 6.16
C ALA A 44 -19.02 -9.82 5.47
N ARG A 45 -19.33 -8.63 6.02
CA ARG A 45 -20.18 -7.62 5.36
C ARG A 45 -19.57 -7.17 4.03
N THR A 46 -18.27 -6.87 4.03
CA THR A 46 -17.54 -6.45 2.82
C THR A 46 -17.62 -7.49 1.71
N LEU A 47 -17.34 -8.76 2.03
CA LEU A 47 -17.41 -9.88 1.08
C LEU A 47 -18.83 -10.11 0.56
N LYS A 48 -19.84 -9.97 1.43
CA LYS A 48 -21.24 -10.21 1.06
C LYS A 48 -21.82 -9.09 0.20
N GLU A 49 -21.52 -7.84 0.55
CA GLU A 49 -22.19 -6.66 -0.01
C GLU A 49 -21.40 -6.02 -1.16
N GLY A 50 -20.14 -6.39 -1.34
CA GLY A 50 -19.25 -5.76 -2.31
C GLY A 50 -18.91 -4.30 -1.97
N ARG A 51 -19.20 -3.85 -0.74
CA ARG A 51 -18.95 -2.50 -0.25
C ARG A 51 -18.05 -2.56 0.98
N VAL A 52 -16.96 -1.80 0.95
CA VAL A 52 -15.98 -1.82 2.05
C VAL A 52 -16.60 -1.32 3.35
N THR A 53 -16.56 -2.17 4.37
CA THR A 53 -16.99 -1.90 5.74
C THR A 53 -15.81 -2.05 6.67
N PHE A 54 -15.63 -1.08 7.57
CA PHE A 54 -14.58 -1.07 8.57
C PHE A 54 -15.16 -1.15 9.99
N TRP A 55 -14.30 -1.50 10.94
CA TRP A 55 -14.51 -1.23 12.36
C TRP A 55 -13.78 0.05 12.77
N SER A 56 -14.51 1.05 13.27
CA SER A 56 -13.92 2.29 13.77
C SER A 56 -13.42 2.10 15.20
N ARG A 57 -12.10 2.00 15.38
CA ARG A 57 -11.49 1.84 16.72
C ARG A 57 -11.84 2.97 17.70
N SER A 58 -12.00 4.20 17.22
CA SER A 58 -12.32 5.34 18.07
C SER A 58 -13.81 5.43 18.42
N ARG A 59 -14.69 5.09 17.47
CA ARG A 59 -16.15 5.18 17.65
C ARG A 59 -16.78 3.88 18.13
N GLN A 60 -16.04 2.77 18.09
CA GLN A 60 -16.50 1.43 18.42
C GLN A 60 -17.78 1.06 17.66
N GLU A 61 -17.77 1.36 16.36
CA GLU A 61 -18.91 1.12 15.47
C GLU A 61 -18.45 0.66 14.09
N TYR A 62 -19.34 -0.07 13.40
CA TYR A 62 -19.16 -0.38 11.99
C TYR A 62 -19.39 0.84 11.12
N TRP A 63 -18.50 1.05 10.15
CA TRP A 63 -18.61 2.15 9.19
C TRP A 63 -18.37 1.65 7.78
N ARG A 64 -19.40 1.75 6.94
CA ARG A 64 -19.29 1.46 5.51
C ARG A 64 -18.84 2.72 4.77
N LYS A 65 -17.75 2.61 4.02
CA LYS A 65 -17.10 3.78 3.39
C LYS A 65 -18.06 4.47 2.43
N GLY A 66 -18.23 5.77 2.67
CA GLY A 66 -19.00 6.68 1.83
C GLY A 66 -20.49 6.79 2.15
N ASP A 67 -21.02 6.09 3.16
CA ASP A 67 -22.46 6.18 3.50
C ASP A 67 -22.93 7.62 3.79
N THR A 68 -22.05 8.47 4.31
CA THR A 68 -22.33 9.90 4.54
C THR A 68 -21.91 10.78 3.36
N SER A 69 -20.76 10.50 2.72
CA SER A 69 -20.14 11.42 1.75
C SER A 69 -20.48 11.11 0.29
N GLY A 70 -21.09 9.95 -0.01
CA GLY A 70 -21.25 9.43 -1.36
C GLY A 70 -19.95 8.90 -2.00
N HIS A 71 -18.83 8.85 -1.27
CA HIS A 71 -17.54 8.40 -1.80
C HIS A 71 -17.26 6.95 -1.43
N PHE A 72 -17.72 6.05 -2.31
CA PHE A 72 -17.79 4.62 -2.06
C PHE A 72 -16.53 3.88 -2.47
N GLN A 73 -16.35 2.69 -1.89
CA GLN A 73 -15.33 1.72 -2.30
C GLN A 73 -16.04 0.42 -2.63
N LEU A 74 -15.99 0.03 -3.91
CA LEU A 74 -16.58 -1.20 -4.41
C LEU A 74 -15.50 -2.27 -4.48
N LEU A 75 -15.69 -3.40 -3.80
CA LEU A 75 -14.69 -4.47 -3.77
C LEU A 75 -14.54 -5.08 -5.17
N ARG A 76 -13.28 -5.28 -5.59
CA ARG A 76 -12.90 -5.94 -6.85
C ARG A 76 -12.04 -7.18 -6.59
N GLY A 77 -11.21 -7.15 -5.55
CA GLY A 77 -10.39 -8.27 -5.13
C GLY A 77 -9.96 -8.12 -3.68
N ILE A 78 -9.59 -9.24 -3.06
CA ILE A 78 -9.01 -9.25 -1.71
C ILE A 78 -7.91 -10.31 -1.62
N GLU A 79 -6.81 -9.93 -1.01
CA GLU A 79 -5.68 -10.81 -0.73
C GLU A 79 -5.37 -10.76 0.77
N ILE A 80 -4.92 -11.88 1.31
CA ILE A 80 -4.41 -12.01 2.68
C ILE A 80 -2.89 -12.08 2.56
N ASP A 81 -2.17 -11.35 3.39
CA ASP A 81 -0.71 -11.44 3.39
C ASP A 81 -0.20 -12.82 3.87
N CYS A 82 1.12 -13.01 3.88
CA CYS A 82 1.71 -14.32 4.13
C CYS A 82 1.58 -14.81 5.58
N ASP A 83 1.43 -13.93 6.56
CA ASP A 83 1.31 -14.30 7.97
C ASP A 83 -0.10 -14.03 8.55
N GLY A 84 -0.98 -13.47 7.73
CA GLY A 84 -2.40 -13.35 7.97
C GLY A 84 -2.81 -12.11 8.76
N ASP A 85 -1.88 -11.19 9.07
CA ASP A 85 -2.19 -10.01 9.90
C ASP A 85 -2.54 -8.74 9.11
N ALA A 86 -2.51 -8.84 7.78
CA ALA A 86 -3.00 -7.80 6.88
C ALA A 86 -3.82 -8.34 5.70
N LEU A 87 -4.73 -7.48 5.24
CA LEU A 87 -5.52 -7.63 4.02
C LEU A 87 -5.16 -6.55 3.01
N LEU A 88 -5.06 -6.91 1.74
CA LEU A 88 -5.05 -5.99 0.61
C LEU A 88 -6.41 -6.04 -0.09
N LEU A 89 -7.17 -4.96 -0.02
CA LEU A 89 -8.43 -4.81 -0.74
C LEU A 89 -8.21 -3.97 -1.98
N GLN A 90 -8.43 -4.57 -3.14
CA GLN A 90 -8.49 -3.88 -4.42
C GLN A 90 -9.91 -3.39 -4.64
N VAL A 91 -10.08 -2.08 -4.83
CA VAL A 91 -11.40 -1.44 -4.91
C VAL A 91 -11.50 -0.52 -6.12
N GLU A 92 -12.72 -0.40 -6.66
CA GLU A 92 -13.09 0.74 -7.48
C GLU A 92 -13.53 1.89 -6.56
N GLN A 93 -12.79 2.99 -6.59
CA GLN A 93 -13.07 4.18 -5.78
C GLN A 93 -14.04 5.11 -6.53
N ILE A 94 -15.21 5.35 -5.94
CA ILE A 94 -16.16 6.37 -6.40
C ILE A 94 -15.90 7.66 -5.62
N GLY A 95 -15.67 8.77 -6.32
CA GLY A 95 -15.28 10.04 -5.69
C GLY A 95 -13.88 9.99 -5.06
N VAL A 96 -13.70 10.58 -3.88
CA VAL A 96 -12.39 10.66 -3.20
C VAL A 96 -12.35 9.82 -1.93
N ALA A 97 -11.22 9.15 -1.66
CA ALA A 97 -11.10 8.34 -0.45
C ALA A 97 -10.96 9.20 0.81
N CYS A 98 -10.22 10.31 0.72
CA CYS A 98 -9.88 11.14 1.87
C CYS A 98 -10.93 12.21 2.18
N HIS A 99 -11.13 12.49 3.47
CA HIS A 99 -12.03 13.54 3.93
C HIS A 99 -11.53 14.98 3.64
N THR A 100 -10.26 15.13 3.24
CA THR A 100 -9.66 16.41 2.85
C THR A 100 -9.95 16.78 1.39
N GLY A 101 -10.59 15.90 0.63
CA GLY A 101 -10.85 16.08 -0.80
C GLY A 101 -9.80 15.44 -1.72
N THR A 102 -8.76 14.81 -1.19
CA THR A 102 -7.74 14.13 -2.02
C THR A 102 -8.13 12.68 -2.34
N PHE A 103 -7.66 12.19 -3.49
CA PHE A 103 -7.97 10.83 -3.94
C PHE A 103 -7.46 9.77 -2.97
N SER A 104 -6.23 9.93 -2.44
CA SER A 104 -5.66 9.09 -1.38
C SER A 104 -5.40 9.90 -0.11
N CYS A 105 -5.54 9.26 1.06
CA CYS A 105 -5.10 9.80 2.34
C CYS A 105 -3.58 10.10 2.35
N PHE A 106 -2.80 9.33 1.58
CA PHE A 106 -1.36 9.50 1.47
C PHE A 106 -0.96 10.68 0.57
N ASP A 107 -1.90 11.28 -0.16
CA ASP A 107 -1.68 12.55 -0.86
C ASP A 107 -1.79 13.72 0.12
N ALA A 108 -2.70 13.64 1.08
CA ALA A 108 -2.92 14.67 2.10
C ALA A 108 -1.86 14.63 3.21
N GLY A 109 -1.37 13.43 3.58
CA GLY A 109 -0.35 13.26 4.61
C GLY A 109 1.07 13.69 4.20
N GLY A 110 1.32 13.89 2.91
CA GLY A 110 2.61 14.30 2.38
C GLY A 110 3.65 13.18 2.32
N LYS A 111 4.79 13.49 1.71
CA LYS A 111 5.94 12.57 1.60
C LYS A 111 6.85 12.71 2.81
N VAL A 112 7.42 11.60 3.24
CA VAL A 112 8.51 11.57 4.22
C VAL A 112 9.79 11.19 3.49
N GLU A 113 10.76 12.11 3.48
CA GLU A 113 12.06 11.87 2.85
C GLU A 113 12.93 11.00 3.76
N PRO A 114 13.45 9.86 3.29
CA PRO A 114 14.31 9.03 4.10
C PRO A 114 15.70 9.65 4.24
N ALA A 115 16.23 9.60 5.47
CA ALA A 115 17.51 10.21 5.84
C ALA A 115 18.71 9.71 5.02
N PHE A 116 18.65 8.49 4.45
CA PHE A 116 19.75 7.89 3.72
C PHE A 116 19.85 8.32 2.24
N PHE A 117 18.85 9.00 1.66
CA PHE A 117 19.00 9.51 0.30
C PHE A 117 20.13 10.55 0.20
N GLY A 118 20.40 11.32 1.25
CA GLY A 118 21.52 12.27 1.28
C GLY A 118 22.90 11.59 1.26
N VAL A 119 23.07 10.50 2.02
CA VAL A 119 24.36 9.82 2.17
C VAL A 119 24.65 8.87 1.01
N ARG A 120 23.63 8.14 0.51
CA ARG A 120 23.80 7.23 -0.63
C ARG A 120 23.89 7.95 -1.97
N ALA A 121 23.27 9.12 -2.14
CA ALA A 121 23.43 9.86 -3.40
C ALA A 121 24.86 10.36 -3.59
N GLN A 122 25.53 10.85 -2.54
CA GLN A 122 26.95 11.20 -2.59
C GLN A 122 27.83 9.98 -2.87
N GLY A 123 27.70 8.92 -2.07
CA GLY A 123 28.51 7.72 -2.26
C GLY A 123 28.25 7.04 -3.60
N LEU A 124 27.02 7.01 -4.11
CA LEU A 124 26.72 6.45 -5.43
C LEU A 124 27.30 7.32 -6.55
N ALA A 125 27.22 8.65 -6.45
CA ALA A 125 27.79 9.55 -7.44
C ALA A 125 29.32 9.48 -7.48
N GLU A 126 29.96 9.41 -6.31
CA GLU A 126 31.42 9.25 -6.17
C GLU A 126 31.88 7.90 -6.77
N ASN A 127 31.22 6.80 -6.41
CA ASN A 127 31.53 5.49 -6.99
C ASN A 127 31.26 5.44 -8.51
N LEU A 128 30.22 6.11 -9.02
CA LEU A 128 29.96 6.17 -10.47
C LEU A 128 31.07 6.96 -11.20
N ALA A 129 31.52 8.07 -10.62
CA ALA A 129 32.59 8.90 -11.17
C ALA A 129 33.93 8.15 -11.22
N GLU A 130 34.27 7.43 -10.15
CA GLU A 130 35.48 6.59 -10.10
C GLU A 130 35.44 5.48 -11.15
N ASN A 131 34.32 4.74 -11.25
CA ASN A 131 34.17 3.68 -12.26
C ASN A 131 34.19 4.20 -13.70
N LEU A 132 33.70 5.42 -13.96
CA LEU A 132 33.80 6.07 -15.26
C LEU A 132 35.24 6.47 -15.59
N ALA A 133 35.97 7.03 -14.62
CA ALA A 133 37.38 7.39 -14.80
C ALA A 133 38.25 6.15 -15.10
N GLU A 134 38.04 5.05 -14.38
CA GLU A 134 38.76 3.78 -14.63
C GLU A 134 38.47 3.21 -16.04
N LYS A 135 37.21 3.25 -16.48
CA LYS A 135 36.85 2.80 -17.84
C LYS A 135 37.44 3.68 -18.94
N THR A 136 37.58 4.98 -18.69
CA THR A 136 38.16 5.92 -19.67
C THR A 136 39.65 5.64 -19.84
N ASN A 137 40.37 5.45 -18.74
CA ASN A 137 41.80 5.10 -18.76
C ASN A 137 42.06 3.72 -19.38
N ALA A 138 41.17 2.74 -19.16
CA ALA A 138 41.28 1.43 -19.78
C ALA A 138 41.12 1.50 -21.31
N ALA A 139 40.14 2.27 -21.80
CA ALA A 139 39.91 2.46 -23.23
C ALA A 139 41.09 3.16 -23.94
N GLU A 140 41.69 4.18 -23.33
CA GLU A 140 42.87 4.87 -23.87
C GLU A 140 44.12 3.96 -23.93
N SER A 141 44.24 3.00 -23.00
CA SER A 141 45.34 2.04 -22.98
C SER A 141 45.21 0.93 -24.03
N GLU A 142 43.98 0.55 -24.40
CA GLU A 142 43.72 -0.40 -25.48
C GLU A 142 43.96 0.22 -26.87
N GLU A 143 43.55 1.47 -27.10
CA GLU A 143 43.82 2.17 -28.37
C GLU A 143 45.31 2.43 -28.60
N ALA A 144 46.09 2.67 -27.53
CA ALA A 144 47.54 2.84 -27.63
C ALA A 144 48.28 1.52 -27.94
N GLY A 145 47.66 0.37 -27.65
CA GLY A 145 48.22 -0.96 -27.89
C GLY A 145 47.98 -1.52 -29.30
N GLU A 146 46.96 -1.05 -30.02
CA GLU A 146 46.68 -1.46 -31.42
C GLU A 146 47.45 -0.63 -32.47
N ALA A 147 48.12 0.44 -32.06
CA ALA A 147 48.89 1.33 -32.95
C ALA A 147 50.37 0.92 -33.13
N SER A 148 50.80 -0.25 -32.64
CA SER A 148 52.18 -0.76 -32.76
C SER A 148 52.34 -1.92 -33.74
#